data_AF-A0A9Q0BTR7-F1
#
_entry.id   AF-A0A9Q0BTR7-F1
#
_cell.length_a   1.000
_cell.length_b   1.000
_cell.length_c   1.000
_cell.angle_alpha   90.00
_cell.angle_beta   90.00
_cell.angle_gamma   90.00
#
_symmetry.space_group_name_H-M   'P 1'
#
loop_
_entity.id
_entity.type
_entity.pdbx_description
1 polymer ?
#
loop_
_entity_poly.entity_id
_entity_poly.type
_entity_poly.pdbx_seq_one_letter_code
_entity_poly.pdbx_strand_id
1 'polypeptide(L)'
;MFKIATYLVYASVVSSLYCIVKSENNTDSVCILKDPLTQCGAFCHASLHPLYDHMANLRKQWKTINDTLHKSCGKLDQLDRVEELKAAIERKIESRHVETVDTISKELQRKFSEQAALVKTVETLLLVSQEKLSILQKIDSPESFELIGDKLFYIADHIQVPWTTAKIACELVNCRLATFDNNEQFEAIQRKLRKGVAYWIGINDRDKEGEFISDATGKAPTFVRWSEGEPGNQDDADDCGFSSI
;
A
#
# COMPACT_ATOMS: atom_id res chain seq x y z
N MET A 1 1.54 60.16 -99.03
CA MET A 1 2.80 60.03 -99.82
C MET A 1 3.99 59.44 -99.04
N PHE A 2 3.85 58.97 -97.79
CA PHE A 2 4.98 58.46 -96.98
C PHE A 2 5.06 56.92 -96.83
N LYS A 3 4.06 56.15 -97.27
CA LYS A 3 4.06 54.68 -97.17
C LYS A 3 4.75 53.96 -98.34
N ILE A 4 4.84 54.61 -99.51
CA ILE A 4 5.49 54.02 -100.70
C ILE A 4 7.02 54.10 -100.57
N ALA A 5 7.54 55.18 -99.98
CA ALA A 5 8.97 55.34 -99.73
C ALA A 5 9.51 54.30 -98.73
N THR A 6 8.72 53.90 -97.72
CA THR A 6 9.10 52.87 -96.75
C THR A 6 9.16 51.48 -97.39
N TYR A 7 8.24 51.15 -98.29
CA TYR A 7 8.27 49.86 -99.02
C TYR A 7 9.46 49.75 -99.97
N LEU A 8 9.89 50.84 -100.60
CA LEU A 8 11.07 50.84 -101.48
C LEU A 8 12.40 50.70 -100.71
N VAL A 9 12.48 51.24 -99.49
CA VAL A 9 13.62 51.04 -98.60
C VAL A 9 13.66 49.58 -98.09
N TYR A 10 12.52 49.00 -97.72
CA TYR A 10 12.48 47.57 -97.35
C TYR A 10 12.82 46.65 -98.53
N ALA A 11 12.35 46.95 -99.75
CA ALA A 11 12.65 46.14 -100.93
C ALA A 11 14.13 46.21 -101.35
N SER A 12 14.79 47.36 -101.15
CA SER A 12 16.23 47.51 -101.42
C SER A 12 17.10 46.86 -100.34
N VAL A 13 16.70 46.88 -99.05
CA VAL A 13 17.38 46.15 -97.96
C VAL A 13 17.20 44.63 -98.11
N VAL A 14 16.01 44.16 -98.51
CA VAL A 14 15.76 42.73 -98.74
C VAL A 14 16.47 42.24 -100.02
N SER A 15 16.55 43.05 -101.08
CA SER A 15 17.31 42.68 -102.28
C SER A 15 18.83 42.71 -102.07
N SER A 16 19.34 43.56 -101.16
CA SER A 16 20.77 43.57 -100.80
C SER A 16 21.14 42.52 -99.74
N LEU A 17 20.17 41.95 -99.02
CA LEU A 17 20.38 40.77 -98.16
C LEU A 17 20.19 39.43 -98.90
N TYR A 18 19.53 39.40 -100.07
CA TYR A 18 19.23 38.16 -100.80
C TYR A 18 20.23 37.79 -101.91
N CYS A 19 21.22 38.62 -102.26
CA CYS A 19 22.13 38.30 -103.37
C CYS A 19 23.55 38.86 -103.24
N ILE A 20 24.35 38.35 -102.29
CA ILE A 20 25.79 38.07 -102.49
C ILE A 20 26.19 36.83 -101.66
N VAL A 21 25.89 35.63 -102.15
CA VAL A 21 26.88 34.54 -102.18
C VAL A 21 26.81 33.96 -103.58
N LYS A 22 27.73 34.44 -104.41
CA LYS A 22 27.99 33.91 -105.74
C LYS A 22 28.65 32.53 -105.54
N SER A 23 27.97 31.47 -105.97
CA SER A 23 28.62 30.17 -106.20
C SER A 23 29.54 30.35 -107.40
N GLU A 24 30.84 30.43 -107.14
CA GLU A 24 31.88 30.49 -108.14
C GLU A 24 32.80 29.29 -107.87
N ASN A 25 32.72 28.33 -108.79
CA ASN A 25 33.58 27.15 -108.92
C ASN A 25 33.59 26.15 -107.77
N ASN A 26 32.82 25.09 -107.98
CA ASN A 26 33.35 23.74 -108.11
C ASN A 26 34.43 23.37 -107.07
N THR A 27 34.00 23.19 -105.84
CA THR A 27 34.02 21.84 -105.30
C THR A 27 32.72 21.70 -104.52
N ASP A 28 31.95 20.65 -104.80
CA ASP A 28 31.38 19.91 -103.69
C ASP A 28 32.54 19.68 -102.74
N SER A 29 32.72 20.55 -101.73
CA SER A 29 33.51 20.17 -100.58
C SER A 29 32.63 19.22 -99.78
N VAL A 30 32.26 18.10 -100.41
CA VAL A 30 32.21 16.82 -99.72
C VAL A 30 33.56 16.77 -99.05
N CYS A 31 33.56 17.03 -97.74
CA CYS A 31 34.70 16.79 -96.90
C CYS A 31 34.96 15.29 -96.97
N ILE A 32 35.72 14.87 -97.99
CA ILE A 32 36.25 13.52 -98.07
C ILE A 32 37.33 13.48 -97.00
N LEU A 33 36.90 13.11 -95.80
CA LEU A 33 37.75 12.86 -94.66
C LEU A 33 38.76 11.79 -95.06
N LYS A 34 40.03 12.17 -95.17
CA LYS A 34 41.12 11.22 -95.47
C LYS A 34 41.41 10.32 -94.26
N ASP A 35 41.21 10.87 -93.06
CA ASP A 35 41.24 10.14 -91.80
C ASP A 35 40.15 10.71 -90.86
N PRO A 36 38.94 10.14 -90.90
CA PRO A 36 37.80 10.60 -90.11
C PRO A 36 38.06 10.63 -88.59
N LEU A 37 38.97 9.77 -88.11
CA LEU A 37 39.20 9.57 -86.68
C LEU A 37 39.94 10.75 -86.06
N THR A 38 40.94 11.29 -86.77
CA THR A 38 41.76 12.42 -86.28
C THR A 38 41.14 13.78 -86.59
N GLN A 39 40.40 13.91 -87.69
CA GLN A 39 39.86 15.20 -88.13
C GLN A 39 38.55 15.61 -87.43
N CYS A 40 37.70 14.65 -87.05
CA CYS A 40 36.47 14.92 -86.30
C CYS A 40 36.56 14.50 -84.82
N GLY A 41 37.58 13.72 -84.45
CA GLY A 41 37.76 13.17 -83.11
C GLY A 41 37.79 14.22 -82.01
N ALA A 42 38.50 15.34 -82.21
CA ALA A 42 38.59 16.42 -81.23
C ALA A 42 37.24 17.13 -81.01
N PHE A 43 36.47 17.36 -82.08
CA PHE A 43 35.15 17.99 -82.01
C PHE A 43 34.11 17.06 -81.37
N CYS A 44 34.07 15.79 -81.78
CA CYS A 44 33.20 14.79 -81.18
C CYS A 44 33.56 14.56 -79.71
N HIS A 45 34.86 14.52 -79.37
CA HIS A 45 35.32 14.39 -78.00
C HIS A 45 34.89 15.60 -77.15
N ALA A 46 35.07 16.83 -77.65
CA ALA A 46 34.60 18.04 -76.97
C ALA A 46 33.07 18.05 -76.79
N SER A 47 32.32 17.57 -77.78
CA SER A 47 30.86 17.47 -77.73
C SER A 47 30.36 16.38 -76.77
N LEU A 48 31.12 15.30 -76.61
CA LEU A 48 30.81 14.18 -75.71
C LEU A 48 31.36 14.37 -74.28
N HIS A 49 32.34 15.26 -74.07
CA HIS A 49 32.95 15.54 -72.77
C HIS A 49 31.93 15.87 -71.66
N PRO A 50 30.91 16.73 -71.90
CA PRO A 50 29.89 17.01 -70.91
C PRO A 50 29.10 15.77 -70.46
N LEU A 51 28.90 14.79 -71.37
CA LEU A 51 28.24 13.53 -71.03
C LEU A 51 29.13 12.64 -70.18
N TYR A 52 30.43 12.54 -70.48
CA TYR A 52 31.39 11.79 -69.65
C TYR A 52 31.52 12.40 -68.25
N ASP A 53 31.60 13.73 -68.16
CA ASP A 53 31.62 14.44 -66.87
C ASP A 53 30.32 14.22 -66.09
N HIS A 54 29.17 14.24 -66.78
CA HIS A 54 27.89 13.94 -66.18
C HIS A 54 27.82 12.51 -65.65
N MET A 55 28.29 11.51 -66.41
CA MET A 55 28.36 10.11 -65.97
C MET A 55 29.30 9.92 -64.77
N ALA A 56 30.44 10.60 -64.75
CA ALA A 56 31.36 10.60 -63.61
C ALA A 56 30.70 11.20 -62.36
N ASN A 57 29.95 12.29 -62.53
CA ASN A 57 29.19 12.91 -61.45
C ASN A 57 28.07 12.01 -60.91
N LEU A 58 27.29 11.36 -61.80
CA LEU A 58 26.28 10.38 -61.43
C LEU A 58 26.87 9.22 -60.63
N ARG A 59 28.05 8.73 -61.04
CA ARG A 59 28.77 7.68 -60.30
C ARG A 59 29.16 8.13 -58.89
N LYS A 60 29.61 9.38 -58.74
CA LYS A 60 29.94 9.97 -57.43
C LYS A 60 28.71 10.14 -56.54
N GLN A 61 27.60 10.60 -57.12
CA GLN A 61 26.32 10.71 -56.42
C GLN A 61 25.81 9.34 -55.96
N TRP A 62 25.84 8.33 -56.83
CA TRP A 62 25.45 6.96 -56.48
C TRP A 62 26.28 6.41 -55.33
N LYS A 63 27.62 6.60 -55.35
CA LYS A 63 28.49 6.17 -54.26
C LYS A 63 28.09 6.85 -52.94
N THR A 64 27.84 8.16 -52.98
CA THR A 64 27.42 8.92 -51.79
C THR A 64 26.09 8.43 -51.22
N ILE A 65 25.11 8.15 -52.10
CA ILE A 65 23.81 7.60 -51.73
C ILE A 65 23.98 6.19 -51.13
N ASN A 66 24.76 5.33 -51.77
CA ASN A 66 25.00 3.97 -51.32
C ASN A 66 25.70 3.94 -49.95
N ASP A 67 26.72 4.78 -49.75
CA ASP A 67 27.42 4.91 -48.46
C ASP A 67 26.48 5.43 -47.36
N THR A 68 25.60 6.37 -47.69
CA THR A 68 24.59 6.90 -46.76
C THR A 68 23.54 5.84 -46.43
N LEU A 69 23.08 5.08 -47.43
CA LEU A 69 22.12 4.00 -47.26
C LEU A 69 22.68 2.89 -46.36
N HIS A 70 23.94 2.49 -46.56
CA HIS A 70 24.61 1.52 -45.68
C HIS A 70 24.70 2.02 -44.24
N LYS A 71 25.05 3.31 -44.04
CA LYS A 71 25.08 3.92 -42.69
C LYS A 71 23.70 3.95 -42.06
N SER A 72 22.66 4.29 -42.81
CA SER A 72 21.27 4.30 -42.33
C SER A 72 20.77 2.90 -41.99
N CYS A 73 21.10 1.89 -42.79
CA CYS A 73 20.78 0.49 -42.52
C CYS A 73 21.42 0.03 -41.19
N GLY A 74 22.70 0.31 -40.98
CA GLY A 74 23.37 0.00 -39.70
C GLY A 74 22.77 0.72 -38.49
N LYS A 75 22.21 1.93 -38.67
CA LYS A 75 21.48 2.64 -37.62
C LYS A 75 20.11 2.01 -37.32
N LEU A 76 19.41 1.49 -38.33
CA LEU A 76 18.15 0.76 -38.14
C LEU A 76 18.38 -0.51 -37.32
N ASP A 77 19.40 -1.30 -37.65
CA ASP A 77 19.76 -2.49 -36.86
C ASP A 77 20.11 -2.14 -35.41
N GLN A 78 20.68 -0.95 -35.16
CA GLN A 78 20.93 -0.46 -33.80
C GLN A 78 19.62 -0.08 -33.09
N LEU A 79 18.65 0.48 -33.80
CA LEU A 79 17.35 0.85 -33.26
C LEU A 79 16.57 -0.40 -32.83
N ASP A 80 16.52 -1.42 -33.67
CA ASP A 80 15.85 -2.69 -33.38
C ASP A 80 16.41 -3.33 -32.10
N ARG A 81 17.74 -3.34 -31.94
CA ARG A 81 18.39 -3.83 -30.71
C ARG A 81 18.02 -3.00 -29.47
N VAL A 82 17.87 -1.69 -29.62
CA VAL A 82 17.45 -0.81 -28.52
C VAL A 82 15.99 -1.08 -28.13
N GLU A 83 15.11 -1.30 -29.11
CA GLU A 83 13.70 -1.64 -28.87
C GLU A 83 13.56 -2.98 -28.13
N GLU A 84 14.33 -4.01 -28.51
CA GLU A 84 14.36 -5.30 -27.81
C GLU A 84 14.86 -5.15 -26.36
N LEU A 85 15.94 -4.41 -26.16
CA LEU A 85 16.48 -4.14 -24.83
C LEU A 85 15.49 -3.35 -23.97
N LYS A 86 14.78 -2.37 -24.55
CA LYS A 86 13.73 -1.61 -23.88
C LYS A 86 12.62 -2.53 -23.37
N ALA A 87 12.10 -3.42 -24.23
CA ALA A 87 11.06 -4.37 -23.85
C ALA A 87 11.54 -5.37 -22.78
N ALA A 88 12.82 -5.76 -22.80
CA ALA A 88 13.40 -6.61 -21.76
C ALA A 88 13.53 -5.89 -20.41
N ILE A 89 13.92 -4.62 -20.42
CA ILE A 89 14.02 -3.77 -19.22
C ILE A 89 12.63 -3.55 -18.62
N GLU A 90 11.63 -3.19 -19.43
CA GLU A 90 10.26 -2.98 -18.99
C GLU A 90 9.69 -4.22 -18.28
N ARG A 91 9.89 -5.42 -18.86
CA ARG A 91 9.48 -6.69 -18.22
C ARG A 91 10.17 -6.93 -16.88
N LYS A 92 11.47 -6.65 -16.78
CA LYS A 92 12.21 -6.81 -15.51
C LYS A 92 11.77 -5.81 -14.45
N ILE A 93 11.49 -4.58 -14.85
CA ILE A 93 10.96 -3.54 -13.97
C ILE A 93 9.60 -3.97 -13.44
N GLU A 94 8.69 -4.41 -14.31
CA GLU A 94 7.35 -4.86 -13.92
C GLU A 94 7.41 -6.04 -12.94
N SER A 95 8.22 -7.06 -13.26
CA SER A 95 8.39 -8.22 -12.38
C SER A 95 8.92 -7.83 -10.99
N ARG A 96 9.89 -6.91 -10.92
CA ARG A 96 10.43 -6.44 -9.64
C ARG A 96 9.43 -5.59 -8.86
N HIS A 97 8.63 -4.78 -9.56
CA HIS A 97 7.56 -4.00 -8.94
C HIS A 97 6.52 -4.93 -8.32
N VAL A 98 6.05 -5.94 -9.04
CA VAL A 98 5.08 -6.92 -8.53
C VAL A 98 5.60 -7.64 -7.28
N GLU A 99 6.86 -8.10 -7.30
CA GLU A 99 7.49 -8.77 -6.15
C GLU A 99 7.62 -7.86 -4.93
N THR A 100 8.04 -6.61 -5.14
CA THR A 100 8.18 -5.62 -4.07
C THR A 100 6.83 -5.26 -3.46
N VAL A 101 5.81 -5.05 -4.31
CA VAL A 101 4.44 -4.72 -3.87
C VAL A 101 3.84 -5.89 -3.09
N ASP A 102 4.00 -7.13 -3.54
CA ASP A 102 3.52 -8.32 -2.83
C ASP A 102 4.17 -8.45 -1.45
N THR A 103 5.48 -8.24 -1.37
CA THR A 103 6.23 -8.28 -0.10
C THR A 103 5.73 -7.21 0.87
N ILE A 104 5.61 -5.97 0.42
CA ILE A 104 5.12 -4.85 1.25
C ILE A 104 3.66 -5.10 1.67
N SER A 105 2.82 -5.59 0.76
CA SER A 105 1.41 -5.92 1.05
C SER A 105 1.30 -6.96 2.17
N LYS A 106 2.11 -8.03 2.11
CA LYS A 106 2.15 -9.07 3.15
C LYS A 106 2.61 -8.53 4.49
N GLU A 107 3.67 -7.72 4.52
CA GLU A 107 4.15 -7.10 5.76
C GLU A 107 3.11 -6.16 6.38
N LEU A 108 2.46 -5.35 5.55
CA LEU A 108 1.42 -4.43 5.97
C LEU A 108 0.19 -5.18 6.52
N GLN A 109 -0.24 -6.25 5.85
CA GLN A 109 -1.33 -7.12 6.31
C GLN A 109 -1.02 -7.71 7.68
N ARG A 110 0.21 -8.20 7.89
CA ARG A 110 0.66 -8.73 9.18
C ARG A 110 0.58 -7.66 10.26
N LYS A 111 1.12 -6.47 10.00
CA LYS A 111 1.09 -5.34 10.94
C LYS A 111 -0.33 -4.91 11.31
N PHE A 112 -1.24 -4.87 10.35
CA PHE A 112 -2.66 -4.59 10.63
C PHE A 112 -3.30 -5.67 11.50
N SER A 113 -3.02 -6.95 11.25
CA SER A 113 -3.56 -8.04 12.08
C SER A 113 -3.05 -8.00 13.52
N GLU A 114 -1.78 -7.66 13.72
CA GLU A 114 -1.18 -7.47 15.06
C GLU A 114 -1.84 -6.30 15.80
N GLN A 115 -2.04 -5.16 15.12
CA GLN A 115 -2.73 -4.02 15.72
C GLN A 115 -4.20 -4.30 16.02
N ALA A 116 -4.92 -5.01 15.15
CA ALA A 116 -6.31 -5.39 15.37
C ALA A 116 -6.48 -6.27 16.63
N ALA A 117 -5.55 -7.20 16.86
CA ALA A 117 -5.55 -8.01 18.08
C ALA A 117 -5.36 -7.16 19.34
N LEU A 118 -4.45 -6.18 19.30
CA LEU A 118 -4.22 -5.25 20.42
C LEU A 118 -5.43 -4.34 20.68
N VAL A 119 -6.09 -3.85 19.64
CA VAL A 119 -7.31 -3.03 19.81
C VAL A 119 -8.40 -3.83 20.52
N LYS A 120 -8.59 -5.10 20.14
CA LYS A 120 -9.58 -5.97 20.77
C LYS A 120 -9.30 -6.23 22.25
N THR A 121 -8.03 -6.39 22.64
CA THR A 121 -7.68 -6.56 24.05
C THR A 121 -7.91 -5.29 24.86
N VAL A 122 -7.61 -4.12 24.28
CA VAL A 122 -7.89 -2.82 24.91
C VAL A 122 -9.40 -2.59 25.08
N GLU A 123 -10.21 -2.90 24.07
CA GLU A 123 -11.68 -2.83 24.17
C GLU A 123 -12.21 -3.72 25.28
N THR A 124 -11.71 -4.96 25.37
CA THR A 124 -12.09 -5.90 26.44
C THR A 124 -11.71 -5.36 27.82
N LEU A 125 -10.49 -4.81 27.96
CA LEU A 125 -10.02 -4.22 29.22
C LEU A 125 -10.85 -3.00 29.63
N LEU A 126 -11.28 -2.19 28.66
CA LEU A 126 -12.12 -1.02 28.91
C LEU A 126 -13.49 -1.45 29.45
N LEU A 127 -14.12 -2.47 28.86
CA LEU A 127 -15.40 -3.01 29.33
C LEU A 127 -15.31 -3.52 30.78
N VAL A 128 -14.28 -4.31 31.09
CA VAL A 128 -14.04 -4.81 32.47
C VAL A 128 -13.81 -3.64 33.44
N SER A 129 -13.08 -2.61 33.01
CA SER A 129 -12.82 -1.43 33.85
C SER A 129 -14.08 -0.61 34.12
N GLN A 130 -15.00 -0.52 33.14
CA GLN A 130 -16.28 0.16 33.30
C GLN A 130 -17.21 -0.59 34.26
N GLU A 131 -17.30 -1.91 34.16
CA GLU A 131 -18.04 -2.75 35.12
C GLU A 131 -17.49 -2.57 36.53
N LYS A 132 -16.17 -2.62 36.69
CA LYS A 132 -15.49 -2.39 37.96
C LYS A 132 -15.81 -1.02 38.56
N LEU A 133 -15.80 0.05 37.76
CA LEU A 133 -16.14 1.40 38.22
C LEU A 133 -17.59 1.51 38.71
N SER A 134 -18.52 0.84 38.02
CA SER A 134 -19.94 0.84 38.40
C SER A 134 -20.18 0.15 39.76
N ILE A 135 -19.38 -0.85 40.10
CA ILE A 135 -19.39 -1.52 41.40
C ILE A 135 -18.85 -0.58 42.48
N LEU A 136 -17.70 0.07 42.23
CA LEU A 136 -17.08 0.99 43.17
C LEU A 136 -18.01 2.17 43.52
N GLN A 137 -18.68 2.75 42.52
CA GLN A 137 -19.64 3.84 42.74
C GLN A 137 -20.83 3.44 43.62
N LYS A 138 -21.28 2.18 43.56
CA LYS A 138 -22.39 1.69 44.40
C LYS A 138 -21.98 1.45 45.85
N ILE A 139 -20.72 1.08 46.08
CA ILE A 139 -20.23 0.79 47.44
C ILE A 139 -19.79 2.09 48.14
N ASP A 140 -19.26 3.08 47.43
CA ASP A 140 -18.76 4.34 48.00
C ASP A 140 -19.86 5.29 48.54
N SER A 141 -21.14 4.91 48.46
CA SER A 141 -22.24 5.70 49.02
C SER A 141 -22.40 5.43 50.53
N PRO A 142 -22.22 6.43 51.41
CA PRO A 142 -22.30 6.26 52.87
C PRO A 142 -23.65 5.75 53.38
N GLU A 143 -24.73 6.01 52.64
CA GLU A 143 -26.08 5.51 52.96
C GLU A 143 -26.24 4.00 52.78
N SER A 144 -25.26 3.33 52.15
CA SER A 144 -25.33 1.90 51.86
C SER A 144 -24.70 1.02 52.94
N PHE A 145 -24.01 1.62 53.92
CA PHE A 145 -23.43 0.90 55.04
C PHE A 145 -24.33 0.96 56.28
N GLU A 146 -24.41 -0.17 56.98
CA GLU A 146 -25.17 -0.31 58.20
C GLU A 146 -24.27 -0.58 59.39
N LEU A 147 -24.46 0.16 60.47
CA LEU A 147 -23.75 -0.06 61.72
C LEU A 147 -24.40 -1.20 62.52
N ILE A 148 -23.67 -2.28 62.74
CA ILE A 148 -24.08 -3.42 63.57
C ILE A 148 -23.00 -3.67 64.62
N GLY A 149 -23.32 -3.40 65.88
CA GLY A 149 -22.33 -3.38 66.96
C GLY A 149 -21.34 -2.23 66.74
N ASP A 150 -20.08 -2.58 66.55
CA ASP A 150 -18.94 -1.68 66.33
C ASP A 150 -18.40 -1.69 64.89
N LYS A 151 -19.06 -2.43 63.98
CA LYS A 151 -18.65 -2.60 62.58
C LYS A 151 -19.69 -2.03 61.61
N LEU A 152 -19.20 -1.49 60.49
CA LEU A 152 -20.01 -1.08 59.34
C LEU A 152 -20.06 -2.22 58.32
N PHE A 153 -21.26 -2.62 57.93
CA PHE A 153 -21.50 -3.69 56.96
C PHE A 153 -22.18 -3.14 55.71
N TYR A 154 -21.77 -3.62 54.54
CA TYR A 154 -22.44 -3.38 53.26
C TYR A 154 -22.96 -4.70 52.72
N ILE A 155 -24.25 -4.74 52.36
CA ILE A 155 -24.89 -5.94 51.81
C ILE A 155 -24.98 -5.80 50.29
N ALA A 156 -24.20 -6.61 49.56
CA ALA A 156 -24.12 -6.58 48.10
C ALA A 156 -25.25 -7.38 47.41
N ASP A 157 -26.52 -6.99 47.62
CA ASP A 157 -27.71 -7.74 47.18
C ASP A 157 -27.89 -7.94 45.67
N HIS A 158 -27.21 -7.14 44.85
CA HIS A 158 -27.40 -7.10 43.39
C HIS A 158 -26.14 -7.47 42.61
N ILE A 159 -25.12 -8.01 43.28
CA ILE A 159 -23.82 -8.29 42.67
C ILE A 159 -23.46 -9.75 42.94
N GLN A 160 -23.56 -10.58 41.91
CA GLN A 160 -23.14 -11.98 41.96
C GLN A 160 -21.80 -12.11 41.23
N VAL A 161 -20.74 -12.37 41.99
CA VAL A 161 -19.38 -12.56 41.48
C VAL A 161 -18.70 -13.69 42.23
N PRO A 162 -17.64 -14.33 41.68
CA PRO A 162 -16.83 -15.29 42.42
C PRO A 162 -16.24 -14.67 43.70
N TRP A 163 -16.00 -15.50 44.73
CA TRP A 163 -15.46 -15.04 46.03
C TRP A 163 -14.19 -14.18 45.90
N THR A 164 -13.26 -14.56 45.02
CA THR A 164 -12.03 -13.82 44.76
C THR A 164 -12.30 -12.42 44.21
N THR A 165 -13.26 -12.28 43.31
CA THR A 165 -13.70 -10.99 42.78
C THR A 165 -14.39 -10.14 43.85
N ALA A 166 -15.21 -10.76 44.71
CA ALA A 166 -15.86 -10.08 45.84
C ALA A 166 -14.82 -9.53 46.84
N LYS A 167 -13.81 -10.33 47.20
CA LYS A 167 -12.69 -9.90 48.03
C LYS A 167 -11.99 -8.68 47.46
N ILE A 168 -11.56 -8.76 46.20
CA ILE A 168 -10.87 -7.65 45.51
C ILE A 168 -11.77 -6.40 45.47
N ALA A 169 -13.07 -6.56 45.21
CA ALA A 169 -14.02 -5.45 45.19
C ALA A 169 -14.11 -4.74 46.56
N CYS A 170 -14.18 -5.49 47.66
CA CYS A 170 -14.16 -4.92 49.01
C CYS A 170 -12.84 -4.18 49.30
N GLU A 171 -11.70 -4.77 48.94
CA GLU A 171 -10.38 -4.17 49.20
C GLU A 171 -10.18 -2.84 48.45
N LEU A 172 -10.74 -2.72 47.24
CA LEU A 172 -10.65 -1.49 46.43
C LEU A 172 -11.38 -0.29 47.02
N VAL A 173 -12.36 -0.53 47.90
CA VAL A 173 -13.11 0.50 48.64
C VAL A 173 -12.67 0.56 50.11
N ASN A 174 -11.45 0.11 50.41
CA ASN A 174 -10.90 0.04 51.78
C ASN A 174 -11.78 -0.75 52.76
N CYS A 175 -12.60 -1.67 52.26
CA CYS A 175 -13.40 -2.60 53.05
C CYS A 175 -12.79 -4.00 52.97
N ARG A 176 -13.41 -4.96 53.68
CA ARG A 176 -13.05 -6.39 53.63
C ARG A 176 -14.31 -7.21 53.62
N LEU A 177 -14.23 -8.44 53.11
CA LEU A 177 -15.33 -9.39 53.24
C LEU A 177 -15.68 -9.60 54.72
N ALA A 178 -16.98 -9.66 55.00
CA ALA A 178 -17.50 -9.58 56.36
C ALA A 178 -17.07 -10.78 57.21
N THR A 179 -16.65 -10.51 58.44
CA THR A 179 -16.53 -11.51 59.51
C THR A 179 -17.31 -11.03 60.73
N PHE A 180 -17.83 -11.99 61.49
CA PHE A 180 -18.63 -11.72 62.67
C PHE A 180 -17.81 -12.05 63.92
N ASP A 181 -17.99 -11.28 64.99
CA ASP A 181 -17.31 -11.53 66.26
C ASP A 181 -18.17 -12.34 67.24
N ASN A 182 -19.50 -12.32 67.04
CA ASN A 182 -20.46 -12.93 67.94
C ASN A 182 -21.79 -13.24 67.21
N ASN A 183 -22.65 -13.96 67.92
CA ASN A 183 -23.94 -14.40 67.40
C ASN A 183 -24.91 -13.23 67.20
N GLU A 184 -24.85 -12.19 68.02
CA GLU A 184 -25.73 -11.03 67.89
C GLU A 184 -25.48 -10.28 66.57
N GLN A 185 -24.22 -10.07 66.18
CA GLN A 185 -23.86 -9.48 64.87
C GLN A 185 -24.37 -10.35 63.72
N PHE A 186 -24.18 -11.67 63.82
CA PHE A 186 -24.63 -12.62 62.81
C PHE A 186 -26.17 -12.61 62.64
N GLU A 187 -26.94 -12.67 63.73
CA GLU A 187 -28.40 -12.62 63.66
C GLU A 187 -28.94 -11.26 63.24
N ALA A 188 -28.23 -10.17 63.56
CA ALA A 188 -28.58 -8.84 63.08
C ALA A 188 -28.43 -8.73 61.57
N ILE A 189 -27.33 -9.22 60.98
CA ILE A 189 -27.16 -9.20 59.52
C ILE A 189 -28.14 -10.18 58.86
N GLN A 190 -28.33 -11.38 59.43
CA GLN A 190 -29.17 -12.43 58.84
C GLN A 190 -30.61 -11.95 58.60
N ARG A 191 -31.16 -11.14 59.51
CA ARG A 191 -32.51 -10.56 59.36
C ARG A 191 -32.66 -9.58 58.19
N LYS A 192 -31.55 -9.09 57.65
CA LYS A 192 -31.50 -8.10 56.57
C LYS A 192 -31.17 -8.71 55.22
N LEU A 193 -30.62 -9.91 55.20
CA LEU A 193 -30.29 -10.64 53.97
C LEU A 193 -31.55 -11.14 53.27
N ARG A 194 -31.52 -11.21 51.93
CA ARG A 194 -32.63 -11.77 51.16
C ARG A 194 -32.68 -13.28 51.35
N LYS A 195 -33.88 -13.79 51.66
CA LYS A 195 -34.13 -15.22 51.82
C LYS A 195 -33.81 -15.98 50.52
N GLY A 196 -33.14 -17.12 50.64
CA GLY A 196 -32.80 -17.99 49.51
C GLY A 196 -31.67 -17.47 48.62
N VAL A 197 -30.93 -16.46 49.09
CA VAL A 197 -29.72 -15.95 48.43
C VAL A 197 -28.54 -16.23 49.36
N ALA A 198 -27.45 -16.72 48.79
CA ALA A 198 -26.21 -16.92 49.53
C ALA A 198 -25.26 -15.72 49.36
N TYR A 199 -24.49 -15.45 50.40
CA TYR A 199 -23.59 -14.30 50.46
C TYR A 199 -22.19 -14.75 50.84
N TRP A 200 -21.20 -14.17 50.16
CA TRP A 200 -19.79 -14.39 50.50
C TRP A 200 -19.41 -13.70 51.81
N ILE A 201 -18.69 -14.43 52.66
CA ILE A 201 -18.07 -13.91 53.89
C ILE A 201 -16.55 -14.03 53.82
N GLY A 202 -15.87 -13.35 54.75
CA GLY A 202 -14.41 -13.28 54.81
C GLY A 202 -13.76 -14.48 55.50
N ILE A 203 -14.35 -15.67 55.40
CA ILE A 203 -13.84 -16.93 55.99
C ILE A 203 -13.61 -17.92 54.85
N ASN A 204 -12.46 -18.59 54.83
CA ASN A 204 -12.06 -19.54 53.79
C ASN A 204 -11.03 -20.53 54.34
N ASP A 205 -10.83 -21.66 53.66
CA ASP A 205 -9.85 -22.70 54.00
C ASP A 205 -9.00 -23.11 52.78
N ARG A 206 -8.91 -22.22 51.78
CA ARG A 206 -8.14 -22.38 50.54
C ARG A 206 -6.66 -22.74 50.72
N ASP A 207 -6.06 -22.33 51.83
CA ASP A 207 -4.66 -22.63 52.13
C ASP A 207 -4.48 -24.06 52.67
N LYS A 208 -5.48 -24.56 53.41
CA LYS A 208 -5.49 -25.90 53.98
C LYS A 208 -6.92 -26.30 54.33
N GLU A 209 -7.44 -27.27 53.57
CA GLU A 209 -8.76 -27.87 53.76
C GLU A 209 -9.05 -28.20 55.23
N GLY A 210 -10.20 -27.74 55.72
CA GLY A 210 -10.64 -27.93 57.10
C GLY A 210 -10.01 -26.97 58.13
N GLU A 211 -9.07 -26.10 57.72
CA GLU A 211 -8.54 -25.01 58.54
C GLU A 211 -9.07 -23.66 58.08
N PHE A 212 -10.27 -23.30 58.56
CA PHE A 212 -10.88 -22.01 58.26
C PHE A 212 -10.11 -20.84 58.87
N ILE A 213 -9.76 -19.89 58.03
CA ILE A 213 -9.10 -18.64 58.38
C ILE A 213 -9.93 -17.43 57.95
N SER A 214 -9.84 -16.36 58.73
CA SER A 214 -10.36 -15.06 58.35
C SER A 214 -9.40 -14.41 57.35
N ASP A 215 -9.90 -14.10 56.16
CA ASP A 215 -9.15 -13.42 55.11
C ASP A 215 -8.60 -12.06 55.57
N ALA A 216 -9.33 -11.38 56.46
CA ALA A 216 -8.93 -10.10 57.01
C ALA A 216 -7.73 -10.19 57.98
N THR A 217 -7.60 -11.28 58.75
CA THR A 217 -6.62 -11.38 59.83
C THR A 217 -5.55 -12.45 59.62
N GLY A 218 -5.78 -13.38 58.68
CA GLY A 218 -4.96 -14.58 58.50
C GLY A 218 -4.98 -15.52 59.71
N LYS A 219 -5.95 -15.36 60.62
CA LYS A 219 -6.09 -16.15 61.84
C LYS A 219 -7.40 -16.91 61.83
N ALA A 220 -7.51 -17.90 62.72
CA ALA A 220 -8.77 -18.58 62.97
C ALA A 220 -9.86 -17.55 63.33
N PRO A 221 -11.05 -17.63 62.71
CA PRO A 221 -12.17 -16.74 63.00
C PRO A 221 -12.62 -16.88 64.47
N THR A 222 -12.99 -15.76 65.08
CA THR A 222 -13.47 -15.70 66.47
C THR A 222 -14.88 -16.26 66.63
N PHE A 223 -15.68 -16.21 65.57
CA PHE A 223 -17.01 -16.77 65.51
C PHE A 223 -17.25 -17.38 64.12
N VAL A 224 -17.81 -18.59 64.12
CA VAL A 224 -18.23 -19.30 62.91
C VAL A 224 -19.56 -19.97 63.21
N ARG A 225 -20.54 -19.77 62.33
CA ARG A 225 -21.82 -20.46 62.39
C ARG A 225 -22.10 -21.08 61.03
N TRP A 226 -21.96 -22.39 60.98
CA TRP A 226 -22.31 -23.19 59.82
C TRP A 226 -23.80 -23.49 59.83
N SER A 227 -24.36 -23.68 58.63
CA SER A 227 -25.71 -24.20 58.48
C SER A 227 -25.78 -25.66 58.91
N GLU A 228 -26.98 -26.16 59.19
CA GLU A 228 -27.17 -27.56 59.56
C GLU A 228 -26.73 -28.48 58.40
N GLY A 229 -25.64 -29.23 58.61
CA GLY A 229 -25.01 -30.08 57.57
C GLY A 229 -23.75 -29.49 56.92
N GLU A 230 -23.36 -28.26 57.26
CA GLU A 230 -22.11 -27.62 56.80
C GLU A 230 -21.02 -27.61 57.90
N PRO A 231 -19.72 -27.62 57.54
CA PRO A 231 -19.19 -27.66 56.18
C PRO A 231 -19.39 -29.05 55.53
N GLY A 232 -20.03 -29.06 54.36
CA GLY A 232 -20.37 -30.24 53.59
C GLY A 232 -19.36 -30.41 52.46
N ASN A 233 -18.35 -31.25 52.67
CA ASN A 233 -17.35 -31.62 51.65
C ASN A 233 -17.97 -32.51 50.57
N GLN A 234 -18.84 -32.00 49.70
CA GLN A 234 -19.37 -32.78 48.58
C GLN A 234 -18.65 -32.59 47.25
N ASP A 235 -17.78 -31.59 47.11
CA ASP A 235 -16.80 -31.50 46.03
C ASP A 235 -15.62 -30.63 46.51
N ASP A 236 -14.37 -30.94 46.12
CA ASP A 236 -13.12 -30.21 46.42
C ASP A 236 -13.08 -28.78 45.80
N ALA A 237 -14.23 -28.12 45.67
CA ALA A 237 -14.43 -26.88 44.93
C ALA A 237 -15.00 -25.73 45.78
N ASP A 238 -15.42 -25.99 47.02
CA ASP A 238 -16.08 -25.02 47.91
C ASP A 238 -15.21 -24.60 49.11
N ASP A 239 -13.92 -24.32 48.87
CA ASP A 239 -12.94 -23.81 49.88
C ASP A 239 -13.26 -22.38 50.42
N CYS A 240 -14.43 -21.84 50.09
CA CYS A 240 -14.84 -20.47 50.40
C CYS A 240 -16.08 -20.56 51.29
N GLY A 241 -15.97 -20.13 52.55
CA GLY A 241 -16.99 -20.33 53.56
C GLY A 241 -18.36 -19.82 53.12
N PHE A 242 -19.26 -20.76 52.80
CA PHE A 242 -20.68 -20.51 52.73
C PHE A 242 -21.26 -20.65 54.14
N SER A 243 -21.71 -19.55 54.71
CA SER A 243 -22.84 -19.68 55.63
C SER A 243 -24.07 -19.75 54.72
N SER A 244 -24.50 -20.97 54.37
CA SER A 244 -25.85 -21.14 53.84
C SER A 244 -26.81 -20.60 54.91
N ILE A 245 -27.69 -19.68 54.54
CA ILE A 245 -28.61 -18.92 55.41
C ILE A 245 -30.04 -19.36 55.16
#